data_AF-A0A2I0GVR4-F1
#
_entry.id   AF-A0A2I0GVR4-F1
#
_cell.length_a   1.000
_cell.length_b   1.000
_cell.length_c   1.000
_cell.angle_alpha   90.00
_cell.angle_beta   90.00
_cell.angle_gamma   90.00
#
_symmetry.space_group_name_H-M   'P 1'
#
loop_
_entity.id
_entity.type
_entity.pdbx_description
1 polymer ?
#
loop_
_entity_poly.entity_id
_entity_poly.type
_entity_poly.pdbx_seq_one_letter_code
_entity_poly.pdbx_strand_id
1 'polypeptide(L)'
;MMNNDTITKSQLAAYKPTTAYVGTSWAVMLVGVLAYLLGLWNAQSMLLNEKGYYLAVLALGLYSAISLQKTLRDRSEGIPTTNMYYLISWAALGLSIALIVMGLMNAGGLSLSEKGFYMMAFTMSLFAAVTIQKNTRDEAQIRTLTASPMTTVKNDGSAKIAHQGAPESDSGKSLFGSVKSRMEGND
;
A
#
# COMPACT_ATOMS: atom_id res chain seq x y z
N MET A 1 40.61 3.39 3.28
CA MET A 1 39.32 3.11 2.63
C MET A 1 38.26 3.10 3.73
N MET A 2 37.41 4.12 3.78
CA MET A 2 36.36 4.25 4.78
C MET A 2 35.28 3.21 4.44
N ASN A 3 35.01 2.26 5.33
CA ASN A 3 33.96 1.25 5.11
C ASN A 3 32.61 1.97 5.20
N ASN A 4 32.01 2.26 4.04
CA ASN A 4 30.85 3.15 3.90
C ASN A 4 29.51 2.43 4.15
N ASP A 5 29.56 1.18 4.64
CA ASP A 5 28.41 0.26 4.67
C ASP A 5 27.70 0.21 6.03
N THR A 6 28.12 1.02 7.01
CA THR A 6 27.54 1.00 8.36
C THR A 6 26.78 2.31 8.64
N ILE A 7 25.47 2.30 8.41
CA ILE A 7 24.57 3.36 8.88
C ILE A 7 24.66 3.38 10.43
N THR A 8 25.22 4.44 11.00
CA THR A 8 25.26 4.57 12.47
C THR A 8 23.85 4.80 13.02
N LYS A 9 23.59 4.40 14.27
CA LYS A 9 22.28 4.61 14.93
C LYS A 9 21.83 6.08 14.90
N SER A 10 22.79 7.02 14.93
CA SER A 10 22.54 8.46 14.80
C SER A 10 21.97 8.85 13.44
N GLN A 11 22.48 8.24 12.35
CA GLN A 11 21.96 8.44 11.00
C GLN A 11 20.57 7.84 10.85
N LEU A 12 20.34 6.66 11.42
CA LEU A 12 19.02 6.01 11.40
C LEU A 12 17.96 6.82 12.17
N ALA A 13 18.34 7.44 13.29
CA ALA A 13 17.48 8.35 14.04
C ALA A 13 17.10 9.61 13.25
N ALA A 14 17.98 10.10 12.37
CA ALA A 14 17.71 11.26 11.51
C ALA A 14 16.66 10.97 10.42
N TYR A 15 16.51 9.72 9.98
CA TYR A 15 15.46 9.31 9.03
C TYR A 15 14.09 9.08 9.67
N LYS A 16 14.00 9.09 11.02
CA LYS A 16 12.73 8.88 11.71
C LYS A 16 11.85 10.12 11.58
N PRO A 17 10.60 9.98 11.09
CA PRO A 17 9.65 11.08 11.12
C PRO A 17 9.48 11.59 12.56
N THR A 18 9.51 12.91 12.74
CA THR A 18 9.27 13.49 14.07
C THR A 18 7.82 13.27 14.46
N THR A 19 7.56 13.05 15.76
CA THR A 19 6.18 12.88 16.26
C THR A 19 5.29 14.07 15.90
N ALA A 20 5.86 15.29 15.90
CA ALA A 20 5.16 16.48 15.44
C ALA A 20 4.74 16.37 13.96
N TYR A 21 5.65 15.97 13.07
CA TYR A 21 5.34 15.80 11.64
C TYR A 21 4.27 14.74 11.39
N VAL A 22 4.36 13.59 12.08
CA VAL A 22 3.35 12.54 12.00
C VAL A 22 2.00 13.05 12.47
N GLY A 23 1.94 13.72 13.64
CA GLY A 23 0.72 14.30 14.18
C GLY A 23 0.10 15.35 13.26
N THR A 24 0.91 16.27 12.71
CA THR A 24 0.44 17.27 11.75
C THR A 24 -0.10 16.62 10.47
N SER A 25 0.54 15.56 9.97
CA SER A 25 0.06 14.86 8.76
C SER A 25 -1.34 14.28 8.95
N TRP A 26 -1.60 13.64 10.10
CA TRP A 26 -2.93 13.15 10.46
C TRP A 26 -3.95 14.28 10.65
N ALA A 27 -3.54 15.37 11.30
CA ALA A 27 -4.41 16.54 11.47
C ALA A 27 -4.81 17.17 10.12
N VAL A 28 -3.86 17.32 9.19
CA VAL A 28 -4.13 17.86 7.85
C VAL A 28 -5.07 16.94 7.07
N MET A 29 -4.91 15.61 7.16
CA MET A 29 -5.83 14.67 6.52
C MET A 29 -7.24 14.81 7.08
N LEU A 30 -7.39 14.86 8.41
CA LEU A 30 -8.69 15.04 9.06
C LEU A 30 -9.34 16.37 8.67
N VAL A 31 -8.60 17.47 8.73
CA VAL A 31 -9.12 18.79 8.34
C VAL A 31 -9.55 18.78 6.87
N GLY A 32 -8.79 18.17 5.96
CA GLY A 32 -9.15 18.12 4.54
C GLY A 32 -10.40 17.31 4.26
N VAL A 33 -10.49 16.12 4.84
CA VAL A 33 -11.66 15.26 4.68
C VAL A 33 -12.89 15.92 5.31
N LEU A 34 -12.77 16.42 6.55
CA LEU A 34 -13.89 17.07 7.24
C LEU A 34 -14.31 18.36 6.53
N ALA A 35 -13.39 19.19 6.07
CA ALA A 35 -13.71 20.38 5.29
C ALA A 35 -14.49 20.01 4.02
N TYR A 36 -14.06 18.97 3.29
CA TYR A 36 -14.77 18.48 2.12
C TYR A 36 -16.19 18.01 2.46
N LEU A 37 -16.34 17.20 3.52
CA LEU A 37 -17.64 16.67 3.96
C LEU A 37 -18.58 17.77 4.48
N LEU A 38 -18.06 18.72 5.24
CA LEU A 38 -18.82 19.89 5.71
C LEU A 38 -19.24 20.79 4.55
N GLY A 39 -18.39 20.93 3.54
CA GLY A 39 -18.74 21.57 2.27
C GLY A 39 -19.96 20.90 1.64
N LEU A 40 -19.93 19.56 1.49
CA LEU A 40 -21.05 18.81 0.89
C LEU A 40 -22.32 18.91 1.73
N TRP A 41 -22.19 18.89 3.05
CA TRP A 41 -23.31 19.09 3.96
C TRP A 41 -23.93 20.48 3.75
N ASN A 42 -23.09 21.51 3.69
CA ASN A 42 -23.52 22.90 3.52
C ASN A 42 -23.91 23.26 2.09
N ALA A 43 -23.67 22.45 1.08
CA ALA A 43 -24.12 22.75 -0.28
C ALA A 43 -25.64 22.49 -0.40
N GLN A 44 -26.49 23.47 -0.08
CA GLN A 44 -27.95 23.30 -0.16
C GLN A 44 -28.47 23.22 -1.60
N SER A 45 -27.74 23.78 -2.57
CA SER A 45 -28.10 23.77 -3.99
C SER A 45 -27.83 22.42 -4.69
N MET A 46 -27.05 21.52 -4.07
CA MET A 46 -26.72 20.22 -4.65
C MET A 46 -27.76 19.16 -4.32
N LEU A 47 -28.12 18.37 -5.33
CA LEU A 47 -28.97 17.19 -5.16
C LEU A 47 -28.22 16.10 -4.38
N LEU A 48 -28.97 15.20 -3.71
CA LEU A 48 -28.38 14.17 -2.87
C LEU A 48 -27.47 13.20 -3.66
N ASN A 49 -27.84 12.88 -4.91
CA ASN A 49 -27.02 12.07 -5.81
C ASN A 49 -25.72 12.78 -6.21
N GLU A 50 -25.75 14.11 -6.38
CA GLU A 50 -24.54 14.90 -6.64
C GLU A 50 -23.60 14.86 -5.44
N LYS A 51 -24.13 15.04 -4.22
CA LYS A 51 -23.33 14.90 -2.99
C LYS A 51 -22.70 13.52 -2.87
N GLY A 52 -23.47 12.48 -3.18
CA GLY A 52 -22.99 11.10 -3.23
C GLY A 52 -21.87 10.89 -4.25
N TYR A 53 -21.97 11.52 -5.42
CA TYR A 53 -20.92 11.50 -6.44
C TYR A 53 -19.60 12.08 -5.90
N TYR A 54 -19.61 13.27 -5.30
CA TYR A 54 -18.41 13.90 -4.76
C TYR A 54 -17.81 13.11 -3.59
N LEU A 55 -18.65 12.56 -2.72
CA LEU A 55 -18.21 11.66 -1.65
C LEU A 55 -17.50 10.41 -2.20
N ALA A 56 -18.09 9.78 -3.22
CA ALA A 56 -17.50 8.61 -3.88
C ALA A 56 -16.17 8.94 -4.56
N VAL A 57 -16.06 10.12 -5.19
CA VAL A 57 -14.82 10.60 -5.80
C VAL A 57 -13.73 10.84 -4.75
N LEU A 58 -14.06 11.45 -3.61
CA LEU A 58 -13.12 11.62 -2.48
C LEU A 58 -12.62 10.25 -1.99
N ALA A 59 -13.53 9.32 -1.74
CA ALA A 59 -13.19 7.97 -1.27
C ALA A 59 -12.33 7.20 -2.27
N LEU A 60 -12.69 7.26 -3.57
CA LEU A 60 -11.92 6.66 -4.66
C LEU A 60 -10.51 7.25 -4.74
N GLY A 61 -10.39 8.57 -4.64
CA GLY A 61 -9.10 9.26 -4.66
C GLY A 61 -8.20 8.83 -3.50
N LEU A 62 -8.72 8.85 -2.28
CA LEU A 62 -7.95 8.44 -1.08
C LEU A 62 -7.53 6.97 -1.17
N TYR A 63 -8.46 6.08 -1.51
CA TYR A 63 -8.18 4.66 -1.65
C TYR A 63 -7.13 4.37 -2.73
N SER A 64 -7.28 4.98 -3.91
CA SER A 64 -6.36 4.76 -5.03
C SER A 64 -4.97 5.36 -4.77
N ALA A 65 -4.88 6.54 -4.15
CA ALA A 65 -3.60 7.12 -3.75
C ALA A 65 -2.87 6.24 -2.72
N ILE A 66 -3.60 5.70 -1.75
CA ILE A 66 -3.04 4.78 -0.75
C ILE A 66 -2.57 3.47 -1.43
N SER A 67 -3.42 2.88 -2.25
CA SER A 67 -3.13 1.64 -2.98
C SER A 67 -1.93 1.78 -3.92
N LEU A 68 -1.84 2.90 -4.64
CA LEU A 68 -0.76 3.16 -5.56
C LEU A 68 0.59 3.27 -4.84
N GLN A 69 0.65 4.03 -3.74
CA GLN A 69 1.87 4.13 -2.95
C GLN A 69 2.31 2.81 -2.36
N LYS A 70 1.35 2.01 -1.86
CA LYS A 70 1.64 0.67 -1.35
C LYS A 70 2.27 -0.19 -2.45
N THR A 71 1.67 -0.20 -3.65
CA THR A 71 2.17 -0.97 -4.80
C THR A 71 3.56 -0.51 -5.26
N LEU A 72 3.79 0.80 -5.33
CA LEU A 72 5.08 1.37 -5.71
C LEU A 72 6.18 1.00 -4.70
N ARG A 73 5.85 1.03 -3.41
CA ARG A 73 6.74 0.56 -2.34
C ARG A 73 7.03 -0.92 -2.51
N ASP A 74 6.00 -1.76 -2.59
CA ASP A 74 6.13 -3.21 -2.66
C ASP A 74 7.02 -3.61 -3.85
N ARG A 75 6.88 -2.93 -5.00
CA ARG A 75 7.80 -3.08 -6.15
C ARG A 75 9.24 -2.70 -5.85
N SER A 76 9.47 -1.57 -5.18
CA SER A 76 10.82 -1.12 -4.82
C SER A 76 11.50 -2.02 -3.79
N GLU A 77 10.72 -2.70 -2.95
CA GLU A 77 11.19 -3.66 -1.93
C GLU A 77 11.28 -5.10 -2.48
N GLY A 78 10.98 -5.33 -3.76
CA GLY A 78 11.02 -6.66 -4.38
C GLY A 78 9.88 -7.60 -3.95
N ILE A 79 8.86 -7.08 -3.27
CA ILE A 79 7.65 -7.82 -2.91
C ILE A 79 6.84 -8.05 -4.19
N PRO A 80 6.42 -9.30 -4.49
CA PRO A 80 5.69 -9.60 -5.72
C PRO A 80 4.38 -8.82 -5.79
N THR A 81 4.26 -7.97 -6.82
CA THR A 81 3.03 -7.24 -7.15
C THR A 81 2.60 -7.59 -8.57
N THR A 82 1.29 -7.69 -8.80
CA THR A 82 0.78 -7.93 -10.15
C THR A 82 0.82 -6.64 -10.97
N ASN A 83 1.21 -6.75 -12.25
CA ASN A 83 1.22 -5.59 -13.13
C ASN A 83 -0.19 -5.02 -13.35
N MET A 84 -1.20 -5.88 -13.29
CA MET A 84 -2.60 -5.50 -13.39
C MET A 84 -3.04 -4.61 -12.21
N TYR A 85 -2.68 -4.95 -10.96
CA TYR A 85 -3.05 -4.14 -9.80
C TYR A 85 -2.41 -2.74 -9.83
N TYR A 86 -1.16 -2.66 -10.28
CA TYR A 86 -0.47 -1.37 -10.47
C TYR A 86 -1.17 -0.48 -11.49
N LEU A 87 -1.51 -1.03 -12.66
CA LEU A 87 -2.21 -0.30 -13.71
C LEU A 87 -3.59 0.16 -13.25
N ILE A 88 -4.35 -0.70 -12.57
CA ILE A 88 -5.67 -0.36 -12.03
C ILE A 88 -5.56 0.73 -10.95
N SER A 89 -4.55 0.68 -10.10
CA SER A 89 -4.33 1.71 -9.07
C SER A 89 -4.01 3.08 -9.69
N TRP A 90 -3.16 3.11 -10.72
CA TRP A 90 -2.89 4.33 -11.48
C TRP A 90 -4.13 4.85 -12.22
N ALA A 91 -4.87 3.96 -12.88
CA ALA A 91 -6.09 4.31 -13.59
C ALA A 91 -7.16 4.86 -12.64
N ALA A 92 -7.36 4.23 -11.47
CA ALA A 92 -8.31 4.69 -10.46
C ALA A 92 -7.94 6.07 -9.90
N LEU A 93 -6.65 6.33 -9.65
CA LEU A 93 -6.19 7.63 -9.20
C LEU A 93 -6.44 8.70 -10.28
N GLY A 94 -6.04 8.43 -11.52
CA GLY A 94 -6.29 9.33 -12.64
C GLY A 94 -7.79 9.58 -12.86
N LEU A 95 -8.62 8.54 -12.74
CA LEU A 95 -10.07 8.63 -12.84
C LEU A 95 -10.66 9.50 -11.73
N SER A 96 -10.22 9.37 -10.48
CA SER A 96 -10.70 10.21 -9.38
C SER A 96 -10.40 11.69 -9.63
N ILE A 97 -9.21 12.01 -10.15
CA ILE A 97 -8.79 13.37 -10.49
C ILE A 97 -9.62 13.90 -11.66
N ALA A 98 -9.83 13.09 -12.69
CA ALA A 98 -10.66 13.47 -13.84
C ALA A 98 -12.12 13.73 -13.43
N LEU A 99 -12.68 12.86 -12.58
CA LEU A 99 -14.05 13.00 -12.08
C LEU A 99 -14.24 14.25 -11.23
N ILE A 100 -13.33 14.58 -10.30
CA ILE A 100 -13.48 15.81 -9.51
C ILE A 100 -13.42 17.06 -10.40
N VAL A 101 -12.53 17.08 -11.39
CA VAL A 101 -12.40 18.21 -12.33
C VAL A 101 -13.67 18.34 -13.19
N MET A 102 -14.10 17.26 -13.84
CA MET A 102 -15.31 17.28 -14.68
C MET A 102 -16.57 17.57 -13.88
N GLY A 103 -16.71 16.97 -12.70
CA GLY A 103 -17.83 17.22 -11.80
C GLY A 103 -17.95 18.69 -11.43
N LEU A 104 -16.85 19.30 -10.98
CA LEU A 104 -16.84 20.71 -10.58
C LEU A 104 -17.01 21.66 -11.76
N MET A 105 -16.47 21.33 -12.94
CA MET A 105 -16.72 22.10 -14.17
C MET A 105 -18.22 22.10 -14.51
N ASN A 106 -18.89 20.96 -14.39
CA ASN A 106 -20.30 20.81 -14.71
C ASN A 106 -21.26 21.26 -13.58
N ALA A 107 -20.75 21.52 -12.37
CA ALA A 107 -21.56 21.97 -11.24
C ALA A 107 -22.03 23.43 -11.42
N GLY A 108 -23.14 23.62 -12.13
CA GLY A 108 -23.72 24.96 -12.37
C GLY A 108 -24.25 25.65 -11.11
N GLY A 109 -24.62 24.87 -10.08
CA GLY A 109 -25.16 25.38 -8.81
C GLY A 109 -24.12 25.78 -7.76
N LEU A 110 -22.82 25.70 -8.08
CA LEU A 110 -21.73 26.09 -7.20
C LEU A 110 -21.05 27.36 -7.69
N SER A 111 -20.77 28.26 -6.76
CA SER A 111 -19.91 29.40 -6.99
C SER A 111 -18.45 28.96 -7.27
N LEU A 112 -17.67 29.82 -7.91
CA LEU A 112 -16.28 29.51 -8.25
C LEU A 112 -15.41 29.25 -7.00
N SER A 113 -15.68 29.96 -5.90
CA SER A 113 -14.99 29.77 -4.62
C SER A 113 -15.29 28.40 -4.00
N GLU A 114 -16.54 27.92 -4.06
CA GLU A 114 -16.89 26.58 -3.58
C GLU A 114 -16.20 25.49 -4.40
N LYS A 115 -16.14 25.64 -5.73
CA LYS A 115 -15.40 24.71 -6.60
C LYS A 115 -13.91 24.65 -6.22
N GLY A 116 -13.30 25.82 -6.01
CA GLY A 116 -11.92 25.91 -5.55
C GLY A 116 -11.71 25.24 -4.18
N PHE A 117 -12.64 25.46 -3.25
CA PHE A 117 -12.62 24.83 -1.93
C PHE A 117 -12.61 23.30 -2.01
N TYR A 118 -13.48 22.69 -2.83
CA TYR A 118 -13.49 21.23 -3.00
C TYR A 118 -12.20 20.68 -3.62
N MET A 119 -11.64 21.37 -4.62
CA MET A 119 -10.34 20.96 -5.21
C MET A 119 -9.21 21.03 -4.18
N MET A 120 -9.14 22.12 -3.40
CA MET A 120 -8.11 22.27 -2.37
C MET A 120 -8.26 21.23 -1.27
N ALA A 121 -9.46 21.01 -0.76
CA ALA A 121 -9.72 20.00 0.25
C ALA A 121 -9.41 18.57 -0.25
N PHE A 122 -9.77 18.26 -1.50
CA PHE A 122 -9.45 16.97 -2.13
C PHE A 122 -7.94 16.76 -2.27
N THR A 123 -7.23 17.71 -2.87
CA THR A 123 -5.77 17.63 -3.07
C THR A 123 -4.99 17.60 -1.76
N MET A 124 -5.39 18.41 -0.78
CA MET A 124 -4.83 18.39 0.57
C MET A 124 -5.02 17.02 1.23
N SER A 125 -6.21 16.42 1.10
CA SER A 125 -6.49 15.09 1.65
C SER A 125 -5.65 13.99 0.97
N LEU A 126 -5.53 14.04 -0.36
CA LEU A 126 -4.66 13.11 -1.11
C LEU A 126 -3.20 13.21 -0.67
N PHE A 127 -2.68 14.44 -0.58
CA PHE A 127 -1.29 14.67 -0.19
C PHE A 127 -1.02 14.23 1.26
N ALA A 128 -1.96 14.51 2.17
CA ALA A 128 -1.84 14.07 3.56
C ALA A 128 -1.89 12.53 3.68
N ALA A 129 -2.78 11.86 2.95
CA ALA A 129 -2.83 10.40 2.90
C ALA A 129 -1.53 9.79 2.38
N VAL A 130 -0.89 10.43 1.38
CA VAL A 130 0.43 10.05 0.89
C VAL A 130 1.51 10.21 1.94
N THR A 131 1.51 11.35 2.62
CA THR A 131 2.47 11.64 3.68
C THR A 131 2.35 10.66 4.84
N ILE A 132 1.12 10.34 5.29
CA ILE A 132 0.87 9.38 6.37
C ILE A 132 1.39 7.99 6.02
N GLN A 133 1.18 7.54 4.78
CA GLN A 133 1.69 6.25 4.34
C GLN A 133 3.21 6.18 4.30
N LYS A 134 3.87 7.25 3.84
CA LYS A 134 5.32 7.37 3.90
C LYS A 134 5.82 7.35 5.35
N ASN A 135 5.22 8.15 6.24
CA ASN A 135 5.59 8.18 7.65
C ASN A 135 5.45 6.81 8.33
N THR A 136 4.32 6.14 8.09
CA THR A 136 4.04 4.81 8.67
C THR A 136 5.04 3.77 8.16
N ARG A 137 5.42 3.84 6.88
CA ARG A 137 6.47 2.99 6.30
C ARG A 137 7.83 3.27 6.95
N ASP A 138 8.23 4.53 7.03
CA ASP A 138 9.56 4.92 7.51
C ASP A 138 9.73 4.52 8.98
N GLU A 139 8.69 4.71 9.80
CA GLU A 139 8.66 4.20 11.17
C GLU A 139 8.82 2.67 11.24
N ALA A 140 8.13 1.92 10.39
CA ALA A 140 8.21 0.46 10.38
C ALA A 140 9.61 -0.03 9.99
N GLN A 141 10.22 0.55 8.96
CA GLN A 141 11.58 0.21 8.51
C GLN A 141 12.62 0.49 9.61
N ILE A 142 12.54 1.64 10.28
CA ILE A 142 13.46 2.00 11.37
C ILE A 142 13.29 1.07 12.58
N ARG A 143 12.06 0.68 12.92
CA ARG A 143 11.80 -0.32 13.97
C ARG A 143 12.47 -1.64 13.66
N THR A 144 12.32 -2.16 12.44
CA THR A 144 12.97 -3.41 12.01
C THR A 144 14.49 -3.32 12.10
N LEU A 145 15.08 -2.22 11.61
CA LEU A 145 16.53 -2.01 11.65
C LEU A 145 17.11 -1.80 13.06
N THR A 146 16.29 -1.29 14.00
CA THR A 146 16.69 -1.11 15.40
C THR A 146 16.52 -2.40 16.22
N ALA A 147 15.49 -3.19 15.90
CA ALA A 147 15.17 -4.45 16.59
C ALA A 147 16.10 -5.59 16.17
N SER A 148 16.63 -5.57 14.95
CA SER A 148 17.74 -6.44 14.55
C SER A 148 19.02 -5.91 15.19
N PRO A 149 19.60 -6.55 16.23
CA PRO A 149 21.02 -6.32 16.48
C PRO A 149 21.73 -6.61 15.16
N MET A 150 22.64 -5.74 14.72
CA MET A 150 23.56 -6.06 13.65
C MET A 150 24.22 -7.39 14.05
N THR A 151 23.71 -8.51 13.56
CA THR A 151 24.45 -9.75 13.51
C THR A 151 25.61 -9.43 12.61
N THR A 152 26.76 -9.15 13.22
CA THR A 152 28.07 -9.33 12.61
C THR A 152 27.95 -10.54 11.71
N VAL A 153 28.01 -10.32 10.40
CA VAL A 153 28.16 -11.40 9.43
C VAL A 153 29.49 -12.05 9.80
N LYS A 154 29.42 -13.13 10.58
CA LYS A 154 30.58 -13.96 10.89
C LYS A 154 30.93 -14.66 9.59
N ASN A 155 31.89 -14.09 8.88
CA ASN A 155 32.50 -14.71 7.70
C ASN A 155 33.39 -15.87 8.18
N ASP A 156 32.78 -16.93 8.70
CA ASP A 156 33.44 -18.22 8.91
C ASP A 156 33.13 -19.10 7.69
N GLY A 157 34.18 -19.36 6.93
CA GLY A 157 34.11 -19.99 5.63
C GLY A 157 33.66 -21.45 5.63
N SER A 158 33.48 -21.92 4.40
CA SER A 158 33.28 -23.31 4.00
C SER A 158 31.86 -23.84 4.13
N ALA A 159 31.02 -23.49 3.16
CA ALA A 159 29.90 -24.35 2.78
C ALA A 159 30.49 -25.67 2.23
N LYS A 160 30.50 -26.73 3.04
CA LYS A 160 30.71 -28.09 2.52
C LYS A 160 29.45 -28.49 1.75
N ILE A 161 29.58 -28.59 0.43
CA ILE A 161 28.58 -29.23 -0.42
C ILE A 161 28.63 -30.73 -0.09
N ALA A 162 27.61 -31.23 0.57
CA ALA A 162 27.39 -32.67 0.69
C ALA A 162 26.89 -33.17 -0.67
N HIS A 163 27.72 -33.96 -1.36
CA HIS A 163 27.26 -34.75 -2.49
C HIS A 163 26.28 -35.82 -1.97
N GLN A 164 24.98 -35.59 -2.15
CA GLN A 164 23.95 -36.61 -1.99
C GLN A 164 24.10 -37.58 -3.17
N GLY A 165 24.55 -38.81 -2.88
CA GLY A 165 24.57 -39.91 -3.85
C GLY A 165 23.18 -40.21 -4.40
N ALA A 166 23.13 -40.56 -5.68
CA ALA A 166 21.92 -40.90 -6.41
C ALA A 166 21.16 -42.07 -5.74
N PRO A 167 19.82 -42.03 -5.63
CA PRO A 167 19.06 -43.21 -5.29
C PRO A 167 18.91 -44.11 -6.53
N GLU A 168 19.34 -45.36 -6.35
CA GLU A 168 19.10 -46.52 -7.21
C GLU A 168 17.64 -46.60 -7.70
N SER A 169 17.49 -46.96 -8.97
CA SER A 169 16.23 -47.34 -9.58
C SER A 169 15.78 -48.71 -9.05
N ASP A 170 14.64 -48.76 -8.36
CA ASP A 170 13.89 -50.02 -8.25
C ASP A 170 12.55 -49.92 -8.98
N SER A 171 12.42 -50.86 -9.88
CA SER A 171 11.38 -51.03 -10.88
C SER A 171 10.11 -51.63 -10.29
N GLY A 172 8.97 -51.07 -10.70
CA GLY A 172 7.79 -51.84 -11.03
C GLY A 172 7.04 -52.54 -9.90
N LYS A 173 6.17 -51.80 -9.19
CA LYS A 173 4.95 -52.40 -8.61
C LYS A 173 3.73 -51.60 -9.02
N SER A 174 2.99 -52.22 -9.95
CA SER A 174 1.76 -51.75 -10.59
C SER A 174 0.68 -51.38 -9.56
N LEU A 175 0.09 -50.19 -9.76
CA LEU A 175 -0.99 -49.60 -8.96
C LEU A 175 -2.35 -50.31 -9.07
N PHE A 176 -2.43 -51.44 -9.77
CA PHE A 176 -3.68 -52.19 -10.00
C PHE A 176 -3.98 -53.30 -8.97
N GLY A 177 -3.12 -53.49 -7.95
CA GLY A 177 -3.33 -54.53 -6.93
C GLY A 177 -4.27 -54.16 -5.77
N SER A 178 -4.56 -52.88 -5.53
CA SER A 178 -5.23 -52.44 -4.29
C SER A 178 -6.77 -52.37 -4.37
N VAL A 179 -7.38 -52.80 -5.48
CA VAL A 179 -8.85 -52.75 -5.66
C VAL A 179 -9.53 -54.12 -5.46
N LYS A 180 -8.78 -55.23 -5.41
CA LYS A 180 -9.35 -56.58 -5.29
C LYS A 180 -9.50 -57.10 -3.84
N SER A 181 -9.10 -56.37 -2.80
CA SER A 181 -9.23 -56.83 -1.41
C SER A 181 -10.45 -56.29 -0.65
N ARG A 182 -11.45 -55.72 -1.36
CA ARG A 182 -12.66 -55.14 -0.74
C ARG A 182 -13.96 -55.87 -1.10
N MET A 183 -13.90 -57.08 -1.69
CA MET A 183 -15.11 -57.81 -2.11
C MET A 183 -15.19 -59.29 -1.71
N GLU A 184 -14.30 -59.82 -0.88
CA GLU A 184 -14.45 -61.19 -0.34
C GLU A 184 -14.19 -61.16 1.16
N GLY A 185 -15.25 -60.94 1.92
CA GLY A 185 -15.23 -60.80 3.38
C GLY A 185 -16.60 -60.45 3.95
N ASN A 186 -17.66 -61.07 3.43
CA ASN A 186 -18.90 -61.25 4.17
C ASN A 186 -19.54 -62.56 3.69
N ASP A 187 -19.80 -63.43 4.66
CA ASP A 187 -20.38 -64.79 4.62
C ASP A 187 -19.38 -65.95 4.47
#